data_AF-A0A1D7VZD5-F1
#
_entry.id   AF-A0A1D7VZD5-F1
#
_cell.length_a   1.000
_cell.length_b   1.000
_cell.length_c   1.000
_cell.angle_alpha   90.00
_cell.angle_beta   90.00
_cell.angle_gamma   90.00
#
_symmetry.space_group_name_H-M   'P 1'
#
loop_
_entity.id
_entity.type
_entity.pdbx_description
1 polymer ?
#
loop_
_entity_poly.entity_id
_entity_poly.type
_entity_poly.pdbx_seq_one_letter_code
_entity_poly.pdbx_strand_id
1 'polypeptide(L)'
;MSLDTNESWPGFSPEESLQWARALLHHSPQPLRASIKAQMSEAVTRGTPVAGPDWARTADQARACGFTPVLYRSLFQVLRSIDPVSFTSHPHHRRIAYRNYVPGTPFEPELWHEWPRLVLNDGCAPGTAAELVLLFAKSR
;
A
#
# COMPACT_ATOMS: atom_id res chain seq x y z
N MET A 1 6.20 -12.34 30.66
CA MET A 1 6.52 -11.91 29.29
C MET A 1 5.46 -10.90 28.90
N SER A 2 5.80 -9.62 28.87
CA SER A 2 4.84 -8.56 28.52
C SER A 2 4.55 -8.67 27.03
N LEU A 3 3.32 -8.99 26.66
CA LEU A 3 2.85 -8.77 25.31
C LEU A 3 2.77 -7.26 25.16
N ASP A 4 3.80 -6.65 24.58
CA ASP A 4 3.69 -5.30 24.04
C ASP A 4 2.68 -5.39 22.89
N THR A 5 1.40 -5.32 23.24
CA THR A 5 0.31 -5.14 22.29
C THR A 5 0.63 -3.84 21.58
N ASN A 6 1.12 -3.94 20.35
CA ASN A 6 1.35 -2.77 19.51
C ASN A 6 -0.03 -2.17 19.22
N GLU A 7 -0.52 -1.27 20.09
CA GLU A 7 -1.86 -0.66 19.98
C GLU A 7 -2.06 0.02 18.62
N SER A 8 -0.96 0.43 17.99
CA SER A 8 -0.96 1.05 16.66
C SER A 8 -1.12 0.04 15.51
N TRP A 9 -0.92 -1.25 15.76
CA TRP A 9 -1.04 -2.36 14.79
C TRP A 9 -1.82 -3.55 15.37
N PRO A 10 -3.12 -3.36 15.68
CA PRO A 10 -3.94 -4.42 16.25
C PRO A 10 -4.04 -5.61 15.29
N GLY A 11 -3.79 -6.83 15.80
CA GLY A 11 -3.88 -8.06 15.01
C GLY A 11 -2.69 -8.35 14.08
N PHE A 12 -1.57 -7.63 14.25
CA PHE A 12 -0.31 -7.89 13.55
C PHE A 12 0.78 -8.28 14.55
N SER A 13 1.67 -9.19 14.15
CA SER A 13 2.87 -9.46 14.94
C SER A 13 3.85 -8.27 14.86
N PRO A 14 4.82 -8.17 15.79
CA PRO A 14 5.85 -7.13 15.71
C PRO A 14 6.64 -7.14 14.38
N GLU A 15 6.93 -8.33 13.85
CA GLU A 15 7.63 -8.47 12.57
C GLU A 15 6.73 -8.06 11.39
N GLU A 16 5.49 -8.55 11.37
CA GLU A 16 4.53 -8.27 10.29
C GLU A 16 4.21 -6.77 10.22
N SER A 17 3.98 -6.13 11.38
CA SER A 17 3.75 -4.69 11.48
C SER A 17 4.94 -3.87 10.97
N LEU A 18 6.18 -4.30 11.22
CA LEU A 18 7.37 -3.62 10.70
C LEU A 18 7.47 -3.74 9.17
N GLN A 19 7.15 -4.90 8.61
CA GLN A 19 7.15 -5.10 7.16
C GLN A 19 6.07 -4.25 6.48
N TRP A 20 4.85 -4.19 7.04
CA TRP A 20 3.79 -3.32 6.54
C TRP A 20 4.13 -1.85 6.69
N ALA A 21 4.70 -1.43 7.82
CA ALA A 21 5.17 -0.06 8.02
C ALA A 21 6.18 0.35 6.93
N ARG A 22 7.12 -0.54 6.56
CA ARG A 22 8.06 -0.31 5.45
C ARG A 22 7.34 -0.15 4.11
N ALA A 23 6.37 -1.00 3.79
CA ALA A 23 5.63 -0.93 2.54
C ALA A 23 4.80 0.37 2.44
N LEU A 24 4.04 0.69 3.48
CA LEU A 24 3.13 1.83 3.53
C LEU A 24 3.86 3.18 3.69
N LEU A 25 5.08 3.20 4.24
CA LEU A 25 5.91 4.41 4.25
C LEU A 25 6.19 4.92 2.83
N HIS A 26 6.45 4.02 1.89
CA HIS A 26 6.67 4.41 0.49
C HIS A 26 5.36 4.74 -0.23
N HIS A 27 4.28 4.03 0.11
CA HIS A 27 2.98 4.10 -0.56
C HIS A 27 1.86 4.32 0.46
N SER A 28 1.89 5.49 1.10
CA SER A 28 0.95 5.81 2.19
C SER A 28 -0.46 6.03 1.61
N PRO A 29 -1.52 5.48 2.26
CA PRO A 29 -2.90 5.70 1.83
C PRO A 29 -3.32 7.16 1.98
N GLN A 30 -2.78 7.87 2.96
CA GLN A 30 -3.04 9.28 3.25
C GLN A 30 -1.79 10.14 3.01
N PRO A 31 -1.98 11.43 2.68
CA PRO A 31 -0.87 12.37 2.60
C PRO A 31 -0.26 12.59 3.99
N LEU A 32 1.07 12.68 4.04
CA LEU A 32 1.83 12.89 5.28
C LEU A 32 2.69 14.14 5.16
N ARG A 33 2.83 14.90 6.26
CA ARG A 33 3.80 15.99 6.32
C ARG A 33 5.21 15.44 6.09
N ALA A 34 6.02 16.17 5.33
CA ALA A 34 7.38 15.71 4.99
C ALA A 34 8.24 15.43 6.24
N SER A 35 8.15 16.27 7.27
CA SER A 35 8.86 16.07 8.54
C SER A 35 8.41 14.82 9.29
N ILE A 36 7.10 14.56 9.34
CA ILE A 36 6.54 13.35 9.97
C ILE A 36 6.99 12.11 9.19
N LYS A 37 6.92 12.14 7.86
CA LYS A 37 7.39 11.02 7.03
C LYS A 37 8.88 10.74 7.23
N ALA A 38 9.71 11.76 7.41
CA ALA A 38 11.14 11.61 7.72
C ALA A 38 11.36 10.93 9.08
N GLN A 39 10.67 11.37 10.13
CA GLN A 39 10.74 10.76 11.47
C GLN A 39 10.28 9.29 11.44
N MET A 40 9.17 9.02 10.75
CA MET A 40 8.67 7.65 10.55
C MET A 40 9.69 6.79 9.81
N SER A 41 10.32 7.33 8.76
CA SER A 41 11.36 6.63 8.01
C SER A 41 12.55 6.25 8.90
N GLU A 42 13.00 7.14 9.77
CA GLU A 42 14.10 6.85 10.69
C GLU A 42 13.73 5.75 11.69
N ALA A 43 12.53 5.83 12.28
CA ALA A 43 12.03 4.81 13.20
C ALA A 43 11.93 3.42 12.54
N VAL A 44 11.38 3.35 11.33
CA VAL A 44 11.25 2.11 10.56
C VAL A 44 12.62 1.52 10.18
N THR A 45 13.58 2.37 9.82
CA THR A 45 14.96 1.95 9.56
C THR A 45 15.60 1.33 10.81
N ARG A 46 15.31 1.88 12.00
CA ARG A 46 15.76 1.32 13.30
C ARG A 46 14.98 0.07 13.74
N GLY A 47 14.00 -0.38 12.97
CA GLY A 47 13.22 -1.57 13.29
C GLY A 47 12.00 -1.32 14.17
N THR A 48 11.60 -0.06 14.37
CA THR A 48 10.38 0.27 15.12
C THR A 48 9.17 0.35 14.17
N PRO A 49 8.13 -0.48 14.36
CA PRO A 49 6.93 -0.43 13.54
C PRO A 49 6.07 0.79 13.90
N VAL A 50 6.15 1.85 13.09
CA VAL A 50 5.28 3.02 13.22
C VAL A 50 4.03 2.85 12.35
N ALA A 51 2.87 3.28 12.85
CA ALA A 51 1.65 3.36 12.06
C ALA A 51 1.35 4.81 11.72
N GLY A 52 1.10 5.09 10.43
CA GLY A 52 0.40 6.31 10.04
C GLY A 52 -1.11 6.17 10.27
N PRO A 53 -1.88 7.26 10.06
CA PRO A 53 -3.33 7.19 10.09
C PRO A 53 -3.86 6.08 9.17
N ASP A 54 -4.75 5.23 9.67
CA ASP A 54 -5.34 4.06 8.99
C ASP A 54 -4.37 3.04 8.37
N TRP A 55 -3.06 3.09 8.63
CA TRP A 55 -2.12 2.14 8.02
C TRP A 55 -2.43 0.68 8.38
N ALA A 56 -2.75 0.42 9.65
CA ALA A 56 -3.15 -0.92 10.09
C ALA A 56 -4.43 -1.39 9.40
N ARG A 57 -5.41 -0.49 9.20
CA ARG A 57 -6.64 -0.80 8.47
C ARG A 57 -6.37 -1.11 7.00
N THR A 58 -5.52 -0.32 6.35
CA THR A 58 -5.12 -0.57 4.95
C THR A 58 -4.34 -1.87 4.81
N ALA A 59 -3.42 -2.17 5.73
CA ALA A 59 -2.72 -3.45 5.75
C ALA A 59 -3.67 -4.63 5.91
N ASP A 60 -4.68 -4.51 6.79
CA ASP A 60 -5.68 -5.56 7.00
C ASP A 60 -6.55 -5.77 5.76
N GLN A 61 -7.01 -4.69 5.13
CA GLN A 61 -7.74 -4.74 3.86
C GLN A 61 -6.90 -5.37 2.73
N ALA A 62 -5.63 -4.98 2.61
CA ALA A 62 -4.72 -5.54 1.62
C ALA A 62 -4.47 -7.03 1.88
N ARG A 63 -4.28 -7.43 3.15
CA ARG A 63 -4.14 -8.82 3.57
C ARG A 63 -5.40 -9.63 3.25
N ALA A 64 -6.59 -9.08 3.46
CA ALA A 64 -7.86 -9.72 3.07
C ALA A 64 -7.97 -9.94 1.55
N CYS A 65 -7.32 -9.09 0.75
CA CYS A 65 -7.18 -9.26 -0.70
C CYS A 65 -6.03 -10.22 -1.11
N GLY A 66 -5.33 -10.84 -0.16
CA GLY A 66 -4.19 -11.73 -0.44
C GLY A 66 -2.86 -11.02 -0.68
N PHE A 67 -2.74 -9.73 -0.39
CA PHE A 67 -1.46 -9.04 -0.47
C PHE A 67 -0.56 -9.37 0.73
N THR A 68 0.72 -9.54 0.43
CA THR A 68 1.81 -9.40 1.40
C THR A 68 2.43 -8.01 1.29
N PRO A 69 3.24 -7.54 2.26
CA PRO A 69 3.95 -6.27 2.15
C PRO A 69 4.80 -6.15 0.87
N VAL A 70 5.38 -7.28 0.42
CA VAL A 70 6.19 -7.37 -0.81
C VAL A 70 5.31 -7.17 -2.05
N LEU A 71 4.17 -7.86 -2.13
CA LEU A 71 3.23 -7.71 -3.23
C LEU A 71 2.65 -6.30 -3.29
N TYR A 72 2.34 -5.71 -2.14
CA TYR A 72 1.83 -4.35 -2.05
C TYR A 72 2.84 -3.35 -2.62
N ARG A 73 4.10 -3.44 -2.19
CA ARG A 73 5.18 -2.61 -2.74
C ARG A 73 5.37 -2.84 -4.24
N SER A 74 5.34 -4.10 -4.69
CA SER A 74 5.48 -4.46 -6.11
C SER A 74 4.39 -3.81 -6.97
N LEU A 75 3.13 -3.89 -6.54
CA LEU A 75 2.01 -3.24 -7.23
C LEU A 75 2.25 -1.74 -7.45
N PHE A 76 2.54 -1.00 -6.38
CA PHE A 76 2.73 0.45 -6.51
C PHE A 76 4.03 0.83 -7.24
N GLN A 77 5.02 -0.07 -7.29
CA GLN A 77 6.19 0.12 -8.13
C GLN A 77 5.84 -0.03 -9.61
N VAL A 78 5.10 -1.06 -10.00
CA VAL A 78 4.72 -1.26 -11.42
C VAL A 78 3.74 -0.20 -11.92
N LEU A 79 2.85 0.29 -11.07
CA LEU A 79 1.94 1.40 -11.41
C LEU A 79 2.67 2.70 -11.78
N ARG A 80 3.94 2.87 -11.39
CA ARG A 80 4.74 4.03 -11.84
C ARG A 80 5.17 3.95 -13.29
N SER A 81 5.12 2.76 -13.90
CA SER A 81 5.49 2.52 -15.29
C SER A 81 4.29 2.46 -16.25
N ILE A 82 3.07 2.41 -15.70
CA ILE A 82 1.83 2.43 -16.47
C ILE A 82 1.39 3.89 -16.65
N ASP A 83 1.07 4.29 -17.88
CA ASP A 83 0.55 5.63 -18.15
C ASP A 83 -0.84 5.82 -17.52
N PRO A 84 -1.01 6.77 -16.58
CA PRO A 84 -2.31 7.04 -15.98
C PRO A 84 -3.38 7.47 -16.99
N VAL A 85 -3.01 8.08 -18.12
CA VAL A 85 -3.97 8.57 -19.11
C VAL A 85 -4.68 7.41 -19.81
N SER A 86 -4.01 6.27 -19.94
CA SER A 86 -4.56 5.07 -20.56
C SER A 86 -5.66 4.40 -19.73
N PHE A 87 -5.75 4.69 -18.43
CA PHE A 87 -6.69 4.04 -17.52
C PHE A 87 -7.31 5.03 -16.53
N THR A 88 -8.62 5.29 -16.63
CA THR A 88 -9.35 6.19 -15.70
C THR A 88 -9.37 5.66 -14.26
N SER A 89 -9.29 4.34 -14.10
CA SER A 89 -9.17 3.63 -12.81
C SER A 89 -7.78 3.74 -12.18
N HIS A 90 -6.80 4.34 -12.86
CA HIS A 90 -5.42 4.41 -12.36
C HIS A 90 -5.34 5.19 -11.04
N PRO A 91 -4.67 4.66 -9.98
CA PRO A 91 -4.62 5.30 -8.66
C PRO A 91 -4.01 6.70 -8.65
N HIS A 92 -3.26 7.08 -9.69
CA HIS A 92 -2.78 8.44 -9.87
C HIS A 92 -3.90 9.48 -9.80
N HIS A 93 -5.09 9.16 -10.34
CA HIS A 93 -6.27 10.04 -10.34
C HIS A 93 -6.94 10.14 -8.96
N ARG A 94 -6.56 9.26 -8.03
CA ARG A 94 -7.05 9.23 -6.65
C ARG A 94 -6.05 9.79 -5.64
N ARG A 95 -4.94 10.35 -6.11
CA ARG A 95 -3.90 10.91 -5.24
C ARG A 95 -4.43 12.09 -4.45
N ILE A 96 -4.26 12.04 -3.14
CA ILE A 96 -4.63 13.13 -2.23
C ILE A 96 -3.35 13.92 -1.94
N ALA A 97 -3.37 15.21 -2.25
CA ALA A 97 -2.23 16.11 -2.04
C ALA A 97 -2.66 17.38 -1.31
N TYR A 98 -1.87 17.77 -0.30
CA TYR A 98 -1.99 19.05 0.40
C TYR A 98 -0.68 19.83 0.29
N ARG A 99 -0.75 21.16 0.43
CA ARG A 99 0.44 22.02 0.43
C ARG A 99 1.42 21.57 1.52
N ASN A 100 2.68 21.31 1.16
CA ASN A 100 3.77 20.82 2.02
C ASN A 100 3.61 19.37 2.56
N TYR A 101 2.77 18.56 1.92
CA TYR A 101 2.61 17.14 2.25
C TYR A 101 3.18 16.28 1.13
N VAL A 102 3.73 15.12 1.49
CA VAL A 102 3.99 14.04 0.55
C VAL A 102 2.64 13.41 0.20
N PRO A 103 2.26 13.32 -1.09
CA PRO A 103 0.96 12.79 -1.50
C PRO A 103 0.73 11.36 -1.02
N GLY A 104 -0.53 11.06 -0.71
CA GLY A 104 -1.01 9.70 -0.45
C GLY A 104 -1.81 9.14 -1.62
N THR A 105 -1.84 7.82 -1.74
CA THR A 105 -2.65 7.10 -2.71
C THR A 105 -3.47 6.06 -1.97
N PRO A 106 -4.79 6.23 -1.84
CA PRO A 106 -5.65 5.27 -1.15
C PRO A 106 -5.51 3.86 -1.75
N PHE A 107 -5.59 2.84 -0.90
CA PHE A 107 -5.76 1.47 -1.36
C PHE A 107 -7.24 1.18 -1.58
N GLU A 108 -7.58 0.65 -2.75
CA GLU A 108 -8.95 0.34 -3.15
C GLU A 108 -9.11 -1.19 -3.29
N PRO A 109 -9.60 -1.89 -2.24
CA PRO A 109 -9.72 -3.36 -2.26
C PRO A 109 -10.54 -3.88 -3.44
N GLU A 110 -11.63 -3.19 -3.77
CA GLU A 110 -12.53 -3.55 -4.87
C GLU A 110 -11.83 -3.55 -6.24
N LEU A 111 -10.80 -2.70 -6.40
CA LEU A 111 -10.00 -2.67 -7.62
C LEU A 111 -8.93 -3.77 -7.60
N TRP A 112 -8.21 -3.91 -6.49
CA TRP A 112 -6.96 -4.68 -6.45
C TRP A 112 -7.10 -6.14 -6.01
N HIS A 113 -8.27 -6.60 -5.56
CA HIS A 113 -8.45 -7.94 -5.01
C HIS A 113 -8.02 -9.10 -5.93
N GLU A 114 -8.16 -8.95 -7.25
CA GLU A 114 -7.74 -9.98 -8.21
C GLU A 114 -6.23 -10.00 -8.48
N TRP A 115 -5.52 -8.90 -8.20
CA TRP A 115 -4.13 -8.73 -8.63
C TRP A 115 -3.18 -9.78 -8.03
N PRO A 116 -3.21 -10.09 -6.70
CA PRO A 116 -2.35 -11.12 -6.14
C PRO A 116 -2.58 -12.50 -6.76
N ARG A 117 -3.84 -12.85 -7.07
CA ARG A 117 -4.17 -14.11 -7.72
C ARG A 117 -3.57 -14.19 -9.12
N LEU A 118 -3.69 -13.13 -9.93
CA LEU A 118 -3.11 -13.09 -11.27
C LEU A 118 -1.59 -13.27 -11.26
N VAL A 119 -0.90 -12.68 -10.28
CA VAL A 119 0.56 -12.77 -10.17
C VAL A 119 1.02 -14.13 -9.62
N LEU A 120 0.41 -14.60 -8.54
CA LEU A 120 0.87 -15.79 -7.83
C LEU A 120 0.37 -17.10 -8.46
N ASN A 121 -0.88 -17.15 -8.90
CA ASN A 121 -1.53 -18.37 -9.34
C ASN A 121 -1.55 -18.48 -10.86
N ASP A 122 -1.86 -17.38 -11.55
CA ASP A 122 -2.00 -17.38 -13.02
C ASP A 122 -0.65 -17.07 -13.71
N GLY A 123 0.39 -16.75 -12.94
CA GLY A 123 1.76 -16.54 -13.44
C GLY A 123 1.93 -15.27 -14.27
N CYS A 124 1.00 -14.32 -14.19
CA CYS A 124 1.09 -13.06 -14.92
C CYS A 124 2.28 -12.23 -14.44
N ALA A 125 2.98 -11.58 -15.36
CA ALA A 125 3.95 -10.55 -15.00
C ALA A 125 3.24 -9.44 -14.21
N PRO A 126 3.83 -8.90 -13.11
CA PRO A 126 3.17 -7.90 -12.25
C PRO A 126 2.59 -6.68 -12.98
N GLY A 127 3.29 -6.18 -14.00
CA GLY A 127 2.82 -5.07 -14.85
C GLY A 127 1.59 -5.46 -15.67
N THR A 128 1.66 -6.59 -16.38
CA THR A 128 0.52 -7.12 -17.16
C THR A 128 -0.70 -7.39 -16.28
N ALA A 129 -0.51 -7.97 -15.09
CA ALA A 129 -1.59 -8.16 -14.13
C ALA A 129 -2.23 -6.84 -13.70
N ALA A 130 -1.42 -5.79 -13.50
CA ALA A 130 -1.93 -4.45 -13.15
C ALA A 130 -2.72 -3.83 -14.31
N GLU A 131 -2.22 -3.92 -15.54
CA GLU A 131 -2.94 -3.45 -16.73
C GLU A 131 -4.26 -4.19 -16.94
N LEU A 132 -4.30 -5.51 -16.76
CA LEU A 132 -5.53 -6.30 -16.85
C LEU A 132 -6.55 -5.85 -15.80
N VAL A 133 -6.13 -5.68 -14.54
CA VAL A 133 -7.01 -5.17 -13.47
C VAL A 133 -7.54 -3.79 -13.81
N LEU A 134 -6.70 -2.89 -14.31
CA LEU A 134 -7.11 -1.54 -14.71
C LEU A 134 -8.06 -1.54 -15.91
N LEU A 135 -7.83 -2.41 -16.90
CA LEU A 135 -8.66 -2.58 -18.09
C LEU A 135 -10.06 -3.09 -17.76
N PHE A 136 -10.15 -4.06 -16.84
CA PHE A 136 -11.43 -4.65 -16.42
C PHE A 136 -12.08 -3.92 -15.25
N ALA A 137 -11.43 -2.89 -14.70
CA ALA A 137 -12.04 -2.01 -13.74
C ALA A 137 -13.26 -1.34 -14.40
N LYS A 138 -14.46 -1.65 -13.91
CA LYS A 138 -15.68 -0.98 -14.38
C LYS A 138 -15.48 0.52 -14.17
N SER A 139 -15.67 1.31 -15.23
CA SER A 139 -15.78 2.76 -15.14
C SER A 139 -16.92 3.08 -14.16
N ARG A 140 -16.60 3.38 -12.91
CA ARG A 140 -17.54 3.89 -11.91
C ARG A 140 -17.53 5.41 -11.94
#